data_AF-A0A6B3M428-F1
#
_entry.id   AF-A0A6B3M428-F1
#
_cell.length_a   1.000
_cell.length_b   1.000
_cell.length_c   1.000
_cell.angle_alpha   90.00
_cell.angle_beta   90.00
_cell.angle_gamma   90.00
#
_symmetry.space_group_name_H-M   'P 1'
#
loop_
_entity.id
_entity.type
_entity.pdbx_description
1 polymer ?
#
loop_
_entity_poly.entity_id
_entity_poly.type
_entity_poly.pdbx_seq_one_letter_code
_entity_poly.pdbx_strand_id
1 'polypeptide(L)'
;MHALIRAIAPDITFGWQVNLWAGGSALWTHDTLSDQEINDNYSQPLVNFWNAQEVYTGEFKPDFIVFDKYERDSLGSPYRQLGYAFNANDWLNYMVYAKQISEAFGVPCMYWQIPGGHMPLVGEDTSIVEDNHCALAPDFFFGNPGIGTDISNISPAVLELDLDSGIYNGAATVEEYLNQTPDYNWSNSQLEQLAKNKVFAILWGGGSTTSIAPIGTNGDDDGWLADKVKDYYNAPQYLS
;
A
#
# COMPACT_ATOMS: atom_id res chain seq x y z
N MET A 1 -0.21 -23.94 -15.43
CA MET A 1 0.13 -22.82 -16.33
C MET A 1 1.63 -22.48 -16.30
N HIS A 2 2.32 -22.52 -15.16
CA HIS A 2 3.76 -22.20 -15.09
C HIS A 2 4.66 -23.14 -15.88
N ALA A 3 4.31 -24.42 -15.96
CA ALA A 3 5.02 -25.40 -16.80
C ALA A 3 5.09 -24.95 -18.27
N LEU A 4 4.06 -24.25 -18.76
CA LEU A 4 4.06 -23.70 -20.11
C LEU A 4 5.07 -22.56 -20.23
N ILE A 5 5.08 -21.61 -19.28
CA ILE A 5 6.04 -20.50 -19.27
C ILE A 5 7.47 -21.04 -19.26
N ARG A 6 7.78 -21.97 -18.34
CA ARG A 6 9.12 -22.57 -18.26
C ARG A 6 9.50 -23.42 -19.48
N ALA A 7 8.53 -24.01 -20.17
CA ALA A 7 8.79 -24.80 -21.38
C ALA A 7 9.05 -23.96 -22.64
N ILE A 8 8.34 -22.84 -22.81
CA ILE A 8 8.40 -22.04 -24.05
C ILE A 8 9.24 -20.78 -23.94
N ALA A 9 9.42 -20.26 -22.72
CA ALA A 9 10.12 -19.02 -22.44
C ALA A 9 10.75 -19.05 -21.04
N PRO A 10 11.77 -19.91 -20.81
CA PRO A 10 12.36 -20.13 -19.49
C PRO A 10 12.91 -18.86 -18.82
N ASP A 11 13.34 -17.89 -19.64
CA ASP A 11 13.93 -16.62 -19.19
C ASP A 11 12.88 -15.56 -18.80
N ILE A 12 11.59 -15.81 -19.01
CA ILE A 12 10.53 -14.88 -18.58
C ILE A 12 10.32 -15.00 -17.07
N THR A 13 10.44 -13.86 -16.39
CA THR A 13 10.09 -13.71 -14.97
C THR A 13 8.57 -13.71 -14.80
N PHE A 14 8.05 -14.45 -13.82
CA PHE A 14 6.64 -14.36 -13.43
C PHE A 14 6.47 -14.40 -11.91
N GLY A 15 5.41 -13.76 -11.42
CA GLY A 15 5.09 -13.68 -9.99
C GLY A 15 3.76 -14.31 -9.64
N TRP A 16 3.58 -14.60 -8.36
CA TRP A 16 2.29 -15.00 -7.78
C TRP A 16 1.66 -13.87 -6.99
N GLN A 17 0.40 -13.59 -7.27
CA GLN A 17 -0.37 -12.58 -6.55
C GLN A 17 -1.09 -13.17 -5.35
N VAL A 18 -1.02 -12.48 -4.22
CA VAL A 18 -1.84 -12.74 -3.04
C VAL A 18 -2.61 -11.49 -2.65
N ASN A 19 -3.89 -11.66 -2.34
CA ASN A 19 -4.73 -10.59 -1.83
C ASN A 19 -4.55 -10.45 -0.32
N LEU A 20 -4.53 -9.22 0.17
CA LEU A 20 -4.46 -8.91 1.60
C LEU A 20 -5.64 -9.51 2.40
N TRP A 21 -6.78 -9.69 1.73
CA TRP A 21 -7.98 -10.31 2.27
C TRP A 21 -8.04 -11.84 2.05
N ALA A 22 -6.93 -12.50 1.69
CA ALA A 22 -6.88 -13.95 1.51
C ALA A 22 -7.31 -14.73 2.77
N GLY A 23 -7.17 -14.14 3.96
CA GLY A 23 -7.66 -14.67 5.24
C GLY A 23 -9.15 -14.41 5.53
N GLY A 24 -9.88 -13.80 4.60
CA GLY A 24 -11.31 -13.47 4.71
C GLY A 24 -11.62 -11.97 4.89
N SER A 25 -10.64 -11.17 5.31
CA SER A 25 -10.78 -9.72 5.46
C SER A 25 -9.41 -9.04 5.41
N ALA A 26 -9.36 -7.77 5.00
CA ALA A 26 -8.19 -6.90 5.11
C ALA A 26 -8.22 -5.99 6.35
N LEU A 27 -9.35 -5.95 7.10
CA LEU A 27 -9.54 -5.01 8.22
C LEU A 27 -8.54 -5.20 9.37
N TRP A 28 -7.86 -6.34 9.44
CA TRP A 28 -6.83 -6.59 10.43
C TRP A 28 -5.68 -5.58 10.35
N THR A 29 -5.46 -4.94 9.20
CA THR A 29 -4.41 -3.92 9.09
C THR A 29 -4.66 -2.71 9.98
N HIS A 30 -5.92 -2.44 10.32
CA HIS A 30 -6.30 -1.32 11.20
C HIS A 30 -5.90 -1.55 12.65
N ASP A 31 -5.67 -2.81 13.07
CA ASP A 31 -5.33 -3.15 14.44
C ASP A 31 -3.91 -2.71 14.83
N THR A 32 -3.70 -2.41 16.11
CA THR A 32 -2.35 -2.24 16.66
C THR A 32 -1.76 -3.61 16.92
N LEU A 33 -0.87 -4.06 16.03
CA LEU A 33 -0.29 -5.40 16.05
C LEU A 33 1.23 -5.33 16.19
N SER A 34 1.79 -6.29 16.93
CA SER A 34 3.22 -6.59 16.87
C SER A 34 3.58 -7.41 15.64
N ASP A 35 4.84 -7.37 15.21
CA ASP A 35 5.35 -8.22 14.13
C ASP A 35 5.06 -9.71 14.37
N GLN A 36 5.10 -10.15 15.63
CA GLN A 36 4.81 -11.54 16.00
C GLN A 36 3.33 -11.87 15.80
N GLU A 37 2.41 -10.97 16.17
CA GLU A 37 0.98 -11.15 15.93
C GLU A 37 0.67 -11.17 14.44
N ILE A 38 1.34 -10.34 13.64
CA ILE A 38 1.20 -10.37 12.18
C ILE A 38 1.68 -11.72 11.63
N ASN A 39 2.82 -12.20 12.13
CA ASN A 39 3.38 -13.47 11.72
C ASN A 39 2.43 -14.62 12.02
N ASP A 40 1.99 -14.74 13.27
CA ASP A 40 1.24 -15.91 13.74
C ASP A 40 -0.16 -15.99 13.13
N ASN A 41 -0.79 -14.84 12.90
CA ASN A 41 -2.18 -14.79 12.46
C ASN A 41 -2.35 -14.62 10.93
N TYR A 42 -1.39 -14.01 10.23
CA TYR A 42 -1.55 -13.68 8.81
C TYR A 42 -0.44 -14.23 7.93
N SER A 43 0.84 -14.00 8.25
CA SER A 43 1.96 -14.39 7.38
C SER A 43 2.21 -15.90 7.39
N GLN A 44 2.41 -16.49 8.57
CA GLN A 44 2.75 -17.90 8.74
C GLN A 44 1.64 -18.84 8.24
N PRO A 45 0.34 -18.57 8.43
CA PRO A 45 -0.72 -19.38 7.82
C PRO A 45 -0.64 -19.43 6.30
N LEU A 46 -0.38 -18.30 5.63
CA LEU A 46 -0.18 -18.28 4.18
C LEU A 46 1.08 -19.04 3.76
N VAL A 47 2.20 -18.82 4.47
CA VAL A 47 3.46 -19.53 4.23
C VAL A 47 3.27 -21.03 4.34
N ASN A 48 2.58 -21.51 5.38
CA ASN A 48 2.27 -22.92 5.58
C ASN A 48 1.40 -23.47 4.43
N PHE A 49 0.38 -22.72 4.01
CA PHE A 49 -0.47 -23.10 2.90
C PHE A 49 0.35 -23.24 1.60
N TRP A 50 1.17 -22.25 1.25
CA TRP A 50 2.00 -22.29 0.04
C TRP A 50 3.11 -23.35 0.07
N ASN A 51 3.69 -23.63 1.24
CA ASN A 51 4.60 -24.76 1.41
C ASN A 51 3.88 -26.09 1.16
N ALA A 52 2.66 -26.27 1.68
CA ALA A 52 1.86 -27.47 1.44
C ALA A 52 1.45 -27.64 -0.04
N GLN A 53 1.40 -26.54 -0.80
CA GLN A 53 1.17 -26.55 -2.26
C GLN A 53 2.46 -26.56 -3.08
N GLU A 54 3.63 -26.65 -2.44
CA GLU A 54 4.96 -26.64 -3.09
C GLU A 54 5.20 -25.45 -4.03
N VAL A 55 4.62 -24.28 -3.74
CA VAL A 55 4.63 -23.11 -4.64
C VAL A 55 6.06 -22.67 -4.98
N TYR A 56 6.94 -22.64 -3.97
CA TYR A 56 8.33 -22.18 -4.10
C TYR A 56 9.38 -23.30 -4.01
N THR A 57 8.94 -24.54 -3.83
CA THR A 57 9.82 -25.73 -3.81
C THR A 57 9.71 -26.58 -5.08
N GLY A 58 8.62 -26.43 -5.85
CA GLY A 58 8.41 -27.13 -7.11
C GLY A 58 9.27 -26.62 -8.29
N GLU A 59 9.29 -27.40 -9.36
CA GLU A 59 10.05 -27.13 -10.60
C GLU A 59 9.64 -25.80 -11.26
N PHE A 60 8.36 -25.43 -11.15
CA PHE A 60 7.79 -24.27 -11.84
C PHE A 60 7.47 -23.13 -10.86
N LYS A 61 8.38 -22.86 -9.93
CA LYS A 61 8.22 -21.80 -8.94
C LYS A 61 8.18 -20.39 -9.56
N PRO A 62 7.36 -19.48 -9.03
CA PRO A 62 7.43 -18.06 -9.35
C PRO A 62 8.76 -17.44 -8.92
N ASP A 63 9.11 -16.33 -9.56
CA ASP A 63 10.34 -15.58 -9.31
C ASP A 63 10.14 -14.47 -8.25
N PHE A 64 8.89 -14.04 -8.03
CA PHE A 64 8.54 -13.00 -7.06
C PHE A 64 7.09 -13.13 -6.57
N ILE A 65 6.76 -12.39 -5.50
CA ILE A 65 5.41 -12.29 -4.95
C ILE A 65 4.82 -10.92 -5.26
N VAL A 66 3.56 -10.87 -5.64
CA VAL A 66 2.78 -9.63 -5.76
C VAL A 66 1.81 -9.57 -4.58
N PHE A 67 1.94 -8.54 -3.76
CA PHE A 67 0.98 -8.26 -2.69
C PHE A 67 -0.07 -7.31 -3.22
N ASP A 68 -1.31 -7.79 -3.28
CA ASP A 68 -2.47 -7.03 -3.70
C ASP A 68 -3.18 -6.44 -2.48
N LYS A 69 -3.00 -5.13 -2.27
CA LYS A 69 -3.63 -4.30 -1.24
C LYS A 69 -5.14 -4.18 -1.42
N TYR A 70 -5.68 -4.59 -2.57
CA TYR A 70 -7.09 -4.47 -2.94
C TYR A 70 -7.50 -3.02 -3.26
N GLU A 71 -7.61 -2.77 -4.56
CA GLU A 71 -7.66 -1.46 -5.22
C GLU A 71 -8.87 -0.59 -4.83
N ARG A 72 -8.66 0.57 -4.16
CA ARG A 72 -9.58 1.75 -4.14
C ARG A 72 -8.84 3.03 -3.78
N ASP A 73 -9.33 4.18 -4.25
CA ASP A 73 -8.96 5.50 -3.72
C ASP A 73 -9.44 5.60 -2.28
N SER A 74 -8.49 5.55 -1.35
CA SER A 74 -8.74 5.07 0.00
C SER A 74 -9.55 6.04 0.87
N LEU A 75 -9.52 7.35 0.56
CA LEU A 75 -10.35 8.38 1.20
C LEU A 75 -11.59 8.75 0.35
N GLY A 76 -11.71 8.19 -0.85
CA GLY A 76 -12.88 8.33 -1.70
C GLY A 76 -14.13 7.65 -1.13
N SER A 77 -15.29 8.25 -1.31
CA SER A 77 -16.58 7.63 -1.00
C SER A 77 -16.95 6.59 -2.08
N PRO A 78 -17.54 5.43 -1.73
CA PRO A 78 -17.89 4.99 -0.37
C PRO A 78 -16.75 4.24 0.35
N TYR A 79 -15.58 4.12 -0.26
CA TYR A 79 -14.53 3.20 0.17
C TYR A 79 -13.85 3.60 1.48
N ARG A 80 -13.78 4.89 1.79
CA ARG A 80 -13.34 5.35 3.11
C ARG A 80 -14.17 4.76 4.26
N GLN A 81 -15.45 4.42 3.99
CA GLN A 81 -16.35 3.79 4.97
C GLN A 81 -16.27 2.26 5.01
N LEU A 82 -15.38 1.65 4.23
CA LEU A 82 -15.32 0.19 4.03
C LEU A 82 -13.95 -0.42 4.34
N GLY A 83 -13.07 0.31 5.04
CA GLY A 83 -11.76 -0.19 5.47
C GLY A 83 -10.64 -0.07 4.44
N TYR A 84 -10.74 0.86 3.48
CA TYR A 84 -9.69 1.03 2.46
C TYR A 84 -8.63 2.07 2.84
N ALA A 85 -8.93 2.97 3.78
CA ALA A 85 -8.01 3.98 4.30
C ALA A 85 -6.94 3.33 5.16
N PHE A 86 -5.67 3.62 4.86
CA PHE A 86 -4.52 3.07 5.58
C PHE A 86 -3.72 4.25 6.13
N ASN A 87 -3.70 4.44 7.46
CA ASN A 87 -2.80 5.39 8.10
C ASN A 87 -1.38 4.78 8.22
N ALA A 88 -0.50 5.43 8.96
CA ALA A 88 0.87 4.95 9.14
C ALA A 88 0.95 3.54 9.76
N ASN A 89 0.14 3.22 10.78
CA ASN A 89 0.10 1.90 11.41
C ASN A 89 -0.32 0.81 10.41
N ASP A 90 -1.33 1.08 9.60
CA ASP A 90 -1.82 0.13 8.59
C ASP A 90 -0.79 -0.22 7.53
N TRP A 91 -0.11 0.80 7.01
CA TRP A 91 0.93 0.58 6.02
C TRP A 91 2.14 -0.14 6.62
N LEU A 92 2.49 0.12 7.88
CA LEU A 92 3.52 -0.62 8.60
C LEU A 92 3.13 -2.09 8.78
N ASN A 93 1.89 -2.38 9.17
CA ASN A 93 1.36 -3.74 9.25
C ASN A 93 1.45 -4.47 7.90
N TYR A 94 1.04 -3.78 6.82
CA TYR A 94 1.15 -4.29 5.45
C TYR A 94 2.60 -4.58 5.03
N MET A 95 3.53 -3.68 5.35
CA MET A 95 4.95 -3.83 5.06
C MET A 95 5.56 -5.03 5.80
N VAL A 96 5.22 -5.22 7.08
CA VAL A 96 5.68 -6.34 7.90
C VAL A 96 5.15 -7.67 7.34
N TYR A 97 3.86 -7.74 7.00
CA TYR A 97 3.25 -8.91 6.39
C TYR A 97 3.96 -9.31 5.08
N ALA A 98 4.13 -8.35 4.18
CA ALA A 98 4.80 -8.60 2.90
C ALA A 98 6.26 -9.04 3.10
N LYS A 99 6.99 -8.39 4.01
CA LYS A 99 8.37 -8.72 4.36
C LYS A 99 8.48 -10.16 4.87
N GLN A 100 7.67 -10.55 5.84
CA GLN A 100 7.72 -11.88 6.47
C GLN A 100 7.51 -13.00 5.45
N ILE A 101 6.55 -12.83 4.54
CA ILE A 101 6.26 -13.83 3.50
C ILE A 101 7.38 -13.84 2.44
N SER A 102 7.84 -12.68 1.99
CA SER A 102 8.98 -12.56 1.04
C SER A 102 10.25 -13.20 1.60
N GLU A 103 10.57 -12.97 2.87
CA GLU A 103 11.71 -13.55 3.56
C GLU A 103 11.57 -15.08 3.72
N ALA A 104 10.38 -15.57 4.06
CA ALA A 104 10.12 -17.00 4.22
C ALA A 104 10.40 -17.79 2.93
N PHE A 105 10.11 -17.20 1.76
CA PHE A 105 10.35 -17.83 0.46
C PHE A 105 11.66 -17.42 -0.22
N GLY A 106 12.37 -16.42 0.33
CA GLY A 106 13.63 -15.94 -0.22
C GLY A 106 13.52 -15.29 -1.60
N VAL A 107 12.35 -14.78 -1.97
CA VAL A 107 12.07 -14.13 -3.27
C VAL A 107 11.69 -12.67 -3.07
N PRO A 108 12.03 -11.76 -4.00
CA PRO A 108 11.62 -10.36 -3.90
C PRO A 108 10.10 -10.21 -4.08
N CYS A 109 9.57 -9.04 -3.77
CA CYS A 109 8.14 -8.77 -3.92
C CYS A 109 7.80 -7.43 -4.56
N MET A 110 6.57 -7.31 -5.02
CA MET A 110 5.97 -6.14 -5.65
C MET A 110 4.69 -5.79 -4.92
N TYR A 111 4.41 -4.49 -4.80
CA TYR A 111 3.13 -4.00 -4.28
C TYR A 111 2.21 -3.62 -5.45
N TRP A 112 0.95 -4.02 -5.32
CA TRP A 112 -0.16 -3.88 -6.28
C TRP A 112 -1.44 -3.74 -5.45
N GLN A 113 -2.56 -3.20 -5.91
CA GLN A 113 -2.70 -1.94 -6.63
C GLN A 113 -2.71 -0.82 -5.57
N ILE A 114 -1.64 -0.04 -5.47
CA ILE A 114 -1.49 0.99 -4.43
C ILE A 114 -2.13 2.30 -4.90
N PRO A 115 -3.04 2.94 -4.14
CA PRO A 115 -3.70 4.14 -4.60
C PRO A 115 -2.74 5.32 -4.74
N GLY A 116 -2.97 6.12 -5.76
CA GLY A 116 -2.04 7.17 -6.18
C GLY A 116 -2.30 8.57 -5.67
N GLY A 117 -3.42 8.85 -5.00
CA GLY A 117 -3.71 10.20 -4.49
C GLY A 117 -2.96 10.57 -3.22
N HIS A 118 -2.66 11.85 -3.05
CA HIS A 118 -2.09 12.41 -1.82
C HIS A 118 -3.15 13.05 -0.91
N MET A 119 -2.71 13.49 0.27
CA MET A 119 -3.44 14.36 1.19
C MET A 119 -3.09 15.83 0.93
N PRO A 120 -3.98 16.62 0.28
CA PRO A 120 -3.71 18.04 0.05
C PRO A 120 -3.37 18.81 1.32
N LEU A 121 -2.37 19.68 1.23
CA LEU A 121 -1.99 20.58 2.32
C LEU A 121 -2.93 21.79 2.42
N VAL A 122 -2.87 22.51 3.54
CA VAL A 122 -3.56 23.80 3.69
C VAL A 122 -3.10 24.76 2.59
N GLY A 123 -4.05 25.22 1.78
CA GLY A 123 -3.82 26.15 0.67
C GLY A 123 -3.51 25.50 -0.68
N GLU A 124 -3.41 24.16 -0.74
CA GLU A 124 -3.46 23.42 -2.01
C GLU A 124 -4.89 23.34 -2.55
N ASP A 125 -5.02 23.04 -3.86
CA ASP A 125 -6.32 22.72 -4.44
C ASP A 125 -6.85 21.41 -3.80
N THR A 126 -8.15 21.37 -3.55
CA THR A 126 -8.83 20.23 -2.91
C THR A 126 -9.85 19.57 -3.83
N SER A 127 -9.84 19.91 -5.12
CA SER A 127 -10.70 19.27 -6.14
C SER A 127 -10.60 17.75 -6.13
N ILE A 128 -9.39 17.19 -5.93
CA ILE A 128 -9.16 15.74 -5.81
C ILE A 128 -9.90 15.07 -4.64
N VAL A 129 -10.30 15.84 -3.63
CA VAL A 129 -11.12 15.33 -2.51
C VAL A 129 -12.57 15.16 -2.96
N GLU A 130 -13.12 16.14 -3.67
CA GLU A 130 -14.48 16.09 -4.21
C GLU A 130 -14.61 14.99 -5.29
N ASP A 131 -13.56 14.81 -6.09
CA ASP A 131 -13.50 13.80 -7.14
C ASP A 131 -13.22 12.38 -6.60
N ASN A 132 -13.04 12.22 -5.28
CA ASN A 132 -12.74 10.95 -4.61
C ASN A 132 -11.41 10.32 -5.02
N HIS A 133 -10.41 11.14 -5.36
CA HIS A 133 -9.07 10.72 -5.77
C HIS A 133 -8.02 10.85 -4.67
N CYS A 134 -8.39 11.39 -3.51
CA CYS A 134 -7.52 11.51 -2.34
C CYS A 134 -7.20 10.14 -1.70
N ALA A 135 -5.95 9.93 -1.31
CA ALA A 135 -5.46 8.75 -0.61
C ALA A 135 -4.25 9.10 0.28
N LEU A 136 -3.67 8.10 0.98
CA LEU A 136 -2.57 8.31 1.95
C LEU A 136 -1.26 7.64 1.52
N ALA A 137 -1.31 6.71 0.56
CA ALA A 137 -0.18 5.84 0.25
C ALA A 137 1.04 6.61 -0.29
N PRO A 138 0.88 7.57 -1.24
CA PRO A 138 2.01 8.33 -1.75
C PRO A 138 2.70 9.18 -0.67
N ASP A 139 1.94 9.83 0.22
CA ASP A 139 2.50 10.56 1.36
C ASP A 139 3.30 9.65 2.30
N PHE A 140 2.79 8.44 2.56
CA PHE A 140 3.49 7.46 3.39
C PHE A 140 4.77 6.95 2.71
N PHE A 141 4.70 6.52 1.45
CA PHE A 141 5.84 5.88 0.79
C PHE A 141 6.92 6.89 0.38
N PHE A 142 6.55 8.00 -0.25
CA PHE A 142 7.51 9.03 -0.67
C PHE A 142 7.89 10.00 0.45
N GLY A 143 7.07 10.12 1.49
CA GLY A 143 7.19 11.18 2.47
C GLY A 143 6.63 12.51 1.95
N ASN A 144 5.96 13.23 2.84
CA ASN A 144 5.47 14.59 2.63
C ASN A 144 5.98 15.52 3.76
N PRO A 145 7.09 16.24 3.50
CA PRO A 145 7.64 17.20 4.46
C PRO A 145 6.69 18.36 4.82
N GLY A 146 5.69 18.64 3.99
CA GLY A 146 4.68 19.66 4.28
C GLY A 146 3.73 19.26 5.41
N ILE A 147 3.51 17.96 5.62
CA ILE A 147 2.75 17.42 6.76
C ILE A 147 3.64 17.37 8.00
N GLY A 148 4.81 16.73 7.87
CA GLY A 148 5.70 16.52 9.02
C GLY A 148 5.05 15.70 10.13
N THR A 149 5.22 16.14 11.38
CA THR A 149 4.55 15.58 12.55
C THR A 149 3.25 16.32 12.90
N ASP A 150 2.93 17.41 12.20
CA ASP A 150 1.78 18.26 12.49
C ASP A 150 0.72 18.07 11.40
N ILE A 151 -0.22 17.17 11.67
CA ILE A 151 -1.28 16.84 10.71
C ILE A 151 -2.23 18.02 10.46
N SER A 152 -2.19 19.10 11.27
CA SER A 152 -2.98 20.31 10.99
C SER A 152 -2.50 21.08 9.74
N ASN A 153 -1.34 20.71 9.19
CA ASN A 153 -0.89 21.17 7.88
C ASN A 153 -1.67 20.52 6.71
N ILE A 154 -2.44 19.46 6.96
CA ILE A 154 -3.34 18.84 5.98
C ILE A 154 -4.60 19.69 5.86
N SER A 155 -5.15 19.79 4.65
CA SER A 155 -6.38 20.53 4.41
C SER A 155 -7.56 20.01 5.25
N PRO A 156 -8.38 20.90 5.86
CA PRO A 156 -9.61 20.50 6.55
C PRO A 156 -10.55 19.66 5.68
N ALA A 157 -10.56 19.87 4.36
CA ALA A 157 -11.37 19.07 3.43
C ALA A 157 -11.03 17.57 3.49
N VAL A 158 -9.80 17.20 3.85
CA VAL A 158 -9.37 15.81 4.07
C VAL A 158 -9.63 15.39 5.51
N LEU A 159 -9.22 16.21 6.49
CA LEU A 159 -9.28 15.89 7.91
C LEU A 159 -10.72 15.67 8.42
N GLU A 160 -11.68 16.41 7.85
CA GLU A 160 -13.10 16.34 8.21
C GLU A 160 -13.86 15.19 7.52
N LEU A 161 -13.22 14.43 6.61
CA LEU A 161 -13.86 13.29 5.96
C LEU A 161 -14.30 12.25 6.99
N ASP A 162 -15.53 11.78 6.84
CA ASP A 162 -16.17 10.81 7.71
C ASP A 162 -15.63 9.38 7.51
N LEU A 163 -15.40 8.69 8.62
CA LEU A 163 -14.97 7.29 8.69
C LEU A 163 -15.91 6.46 9.58
N ASP A 164 -15.90 5.15 9.37
CA ASP A 164 -16.69 4.21 10.16
C ASP A 164 -15.89 3.85 11.40
N SER A 165 -16.24 4.46 12.52
CA SER A 165 -15.62 4.21 13.82
C SER A 165 -15.61 2.74 14.24
N GLY A 166 -16.52 1.91 13.73
CA GLY A 166 -16.53 0.46 13.98
C GLY A 166 -15.44 -0.30 13.21
N ILE A 167 -14.90 0.30 12.14
CA ILE A 167 -13.81 -0.25 11.33
C ILE A 167 -12.46 0.34 11.78
N TYR A 168 -12.39 1.65 12.01
CA TYR A 168 -11.13 2.36 12.27
C TYR A 168 -10.89 2.61 13.76
N ASN A 169 -11.10 1.60 14.60
CA ASN A 169 -10.74 1.62 16.02
C ASN A 169 -11.24 2.85 16.79
N GLY A 170 -12.49 3.24 16.51
CA GLY A 170 -13.15 4.37 17.17
C GLY A 170 -13.00 5.72 16.48
N ALA A 171 -12.16 5.85 15.44
CA ALA A 171 -12.04 7.09 14.68
C ALA A 171 -13.24 7.30 13.75
N ALA A 172 -13.94 8.41 13.91
CA ALA A 172 -15.06 8.82 13.08
C ALA A 172 -14.67 9.84 11.99
N THR A 173 -13.46 10.39 12.05
CA THR A 173 -12.90 11.28 11.02
C THR A 173 -11.46 10.88 10.64
N VAL A 174 -10.99 11.36 9.50
CA VAL A 174 -9.58 11.19 9.10
C VAL A 174 -8.64 11.83 10.11
N GLU A 175 -8.98 12.99 10.68
CA GLU A 175 -8.19 13.61 11.76
C GLU A 175 -8.02 12.69 12.97
N GLU A 176 -9.12 12.12 13.47
CA GLU A 176 -9.08 11.18 14.59
C GLU A 176 -8.27 9.92 14.24
N TYR A 177 -8.37 9.47 13.00
CA TYR A 177 -7.67 8.28 12.52
C TYR A 177 -6.16 8.49 12.37
N LEU A 178 -5.72 9.65 11.87
CA LEU A 178 -4.31 10.01 11.81
C LEU A 178 -3.71 10.22 13.21
N ASN A 179 -4.51 10.73 14.15
CA ASN A 179 -4.11 10.89 15.56
C ASN A 179 -3.98 9.58 16.34
N GLN A 180 -4.30 8.43 15.76
CA GLN A 180 -3.95 7.12 16.35
C GLN A 180 -2.44 6.87 16.33
N THR A 181 -1.71 7.56 15.44
CA THR A 181 -0.24 7.55 15.36
C THR A 181 0.31 8.98 15.49
N PRO A 182 0.14 9.64 16.66
CA PRO A 182 0.41 11.08 16.81
C PRO A 182 1.90 11.43 16.68
N ASP A 183 2.79 10.46 16.91
CA ASP A 183 4.23 10.64 16.82
C ASP A 183 4.80 10.31 15.43
N TYR A 184 3.97 9.89 14.48
CA TYR A 184 4.44 9.54 13.13
C TYR A 184 4.82 10.81 12.36
N ASN A 185 6.05 10.85 11.86
CA ASN A 185 6.53 11.92 10.99
C ASN A 185 6.32 11.55 9.52
N TRP A 186 5.32 12.15 8.89
CA TRP A 186 4.99 11.96 7.48
C TRP A 186 6.06 12.49 6.52
N SER A 187 7.07 13.24 6.99
CA SER A 187 8.23 13.57 6.15
C SER A 187 9.09 12.35 5.80
N ASN A 188 8.96 11.26 6.55
CA ASN A 188 9.81 10.09 6.41
C ASN A 188 9.39 9.24 5.21
N SER A 189 10.24 9.20 4.18
CA SER A 189 10.07 8.23 3.09
C SER A 189 10.31 6.81 3.58
N GLN A 190 9.48 5.88 3.12
CA GLN A 190 9.61 4.44 3.39
C GLN A 190 10.36 3.69 2.29
N LEU A 191 10.75 4.35 1.19
CA LEU A 191 11.34 3.69 0.02
C LEU A 191 12.66 2.96 0.36
N GLU A 192 13.48 3.49 1.28
CA GLU A 192 14.69 2.79 1.74
C GLU A 192 14.33 1.50 2.49
N GLN A 193 13.31 1.54 3.35
CA GLN A 193 12.85 0.36 4.08
C GLN A 193 12.24 -0.67 3.13
N LEU A 194 11.49 -0.23 2.11
CA LEU A 194 10.99 -1.11 1.05
C LEU A 194 12.11 -1.81 0.30
N ALA A 195 13.20 -1.09 -0.03
CA ALA A 195 14.35 -1.68 -0.67
C ALA A 195 15.02 -2.75 0.20
N LYS A 196 15.18 -2.49 1.51
CA LYS A 196 15.66 -3.48 2.49
C LYS A 196 14.74 -4.70 2.60
N ASN A 197 13.44 -4.49 2.44
CA ASN A 197 12.43 -5.55 2.44
C ASN A 197 12.31 -6.27 1.07
N LYS A 198 13.23 -6.05 0.14
CA LYS A 198 13.25 -6.64 -1.22
C LYS A 198 12.00 -6.33 -2.05
N VAL A 199 11.37 -5.19 -1.79
CA VAL A 199 10.28 -4.67 -2.62
C VAL A 199 10.90 -4.02 -3.85
N PHE A 200 10.76 -4.64 -5.01
CA PHE A 200 11.41 -4.17 -6.24
C PHE A 200 10.55 -3.21 -7.06
N ALA A 201 9.24 -3.14 -6.79
CA ALA A 201 8.32 -2.24 -7.47
C ALA A 201 7.08 -1.96 -6.63
N ILE A 202 6.58 -0.71 -6.76
CA ILE A 202 5.22 -0.33 -6.38
C ILE A 202 4.48 -0.01 -7.67
N LEU A 203 3.36 -0.68 -7.90
CA LEU A 203 2.48 -0.40 -9.01
C LEU A 203 1.31 0.45 -8.52
N TRP A 204 1.34 1.70 -8.94
CA TRP A 204 0.40 2.74 -8.54
C TRP A 204 -0.87 2.70 -9.40
N GLY A 205 -2.02 2.63 -8.73
CA GLY A 205 -3.35 2.66 -9.29
C GLY A 205 -3.85 1.34 -9.85
N GLY A 206 -4.99 1.42 -10.53
CA GLY A 206 -5.68 0.29 -11.14
C GLY A 206 -6.86 0.70 -12.03
N GLY A 207 -7.86 -0.17 -12.17
CA GLY A 207 -9.02 0.09 -13.04
C GLY A 207 -9.98 1.21 -12.57
N SER A 208 -9.93 1.60 -11.29
CA SER A 208 -10.84 2.51 -10.59
C SER A 208 -10.14 3.25 -9.45
N THR A 209 -8.83 3.49 -9.56
CA THR A 209 -8.02 4.16 -8.53
C THR A 209 -6.96 5.02 -9.18
N THR A 210 -6.72 6.19 -8.61
CA THR A 210 -5.73 7.17 -9.05
C THR A 210 -4.39 6.51 -9.30
N SER A 211 -3.77 6.86 -10.43
CA SER A 211 -2.51 6.30 -10.90
C SER A 211 -1.58 7.40 -11.40
N ILE A 212 -0.36 7.06 -11.78
CA ILE A 212 0.63 8.03 -12.29
C ILE A 212 0.12 8.80 -13.52
N ALA A 213 -0.76 8.19 -14.32
CA ALA A 213 -1.35 8.83 -15.49
C ALA A 213 -2.86 8.53 -15.56
N PRO A 214 -3.71 9.54 -15.78
CA PRO A 214 -5.14 9.30 -15.85
C PRO A 214 -5.49 8.42 -17.06
N ILE A 215 -6.38 7.47 -16.83
CA ILE A 215 -7.10 6.68 -17.82
C ILE A 215 -8.59 7.03 -17.69
N GLY A 216 -9.41 6.71 -18.68
CA GLY A 216 -10.81 7.14 -18.70
C GLY A 216 -11.70 6.67 -17.53
N THR A 217 -11.17 5.85 -16.61
CA THR A 217 -11.87 5.30 -15.44
C THR A 217 -11.21 5.63 -14.10
N ASN A 218 -10.08 6.35 -14.09
CA ASN A 218 -9.46 6.85 -12.85
C ASN A 218 -9.14 8.35 -12.98
N GLY A 219 -8.88 8.96 -11.84
CA GLY A 219 -8.56 10.38 -11.76
C GLY A 219 -7.09 10.70 -11.87
N ASP A 220 -6.82 11.97 -11.60
CA ASP A 220 -5.49 12.55 -11.40
C ASP A 220 -5.37 13.03 -9.94
N ASP A 221 -4.15 13.19 -9.46
CA ASP A 221 -3.83 13.81 -8.17
C ASP A 221 -3.18 15.19 -8.34
N ASP A 222 -3.61 15.90 -9.40
CA ASP A 222 -3.01 17.14 -9.88
C ASP A 222 -1.51 17.01 -10.24
N GLY A 223 -1.08 15.80 -10.59
CA GLY A 223 0.30 15.48 -10.97
C GLY A 223 1.28 15.29 -9.82
N TRP A 224 0.83 15.29 -8.56
CA TRP A 224 1.69 15.15 -7.39
C TRP A 224 2.47 13.83 -7.41
N LEU A 225 1.79 12.70 -7.65
CA LEU A 225 2.42 11.38 -7.73
C LEU A 225 3.35 11.30 -8.93
N ALA A 226 2.95 11.86 -10.07
CA ALA A 226 3.78 11.89 -11.26
C ALA A 226 5.10 12.62 -11.00
N ASP A 227 5.07 13.75 -10.31
CA ASP A 227 6.26 14.49 -9.91
C ASP A 227 7.10 13.73 -8.88
N LYS A 228 6.49 13.06 -7.88
CA LYS A 228 7.24 12.19 -6.94
C LYS A 228 7.95 11.03 -7.63
N VAL A 229 7.27 10.36 -8.56
CA VAL A 229 7.85 9.27 -9.35
C VAL A 229 9.00 9.81 -10.20
N LYS A 230 8.83 10.95 -10.85
CA LYS A 230 9.88 11.62 -11.62
C LYS A 230 11.10 11.98 -10.76
N ASP A 231 10.89 12.51 -9.57
CA ASP A 231 11.96 12.82 -8.61
C ASP A 231 12.70 11.55 -8.18
N TYR A 232 11.97 10.47 -7.88
CA TYR A 232 12.57 9.17 -7.58
C TYR A 232 13.41 8.63 -8.75
N TYR A 233 12.95 8.75 -9.99
CA TYR A 233 13.73 8.34 -11.17
C TYR A 233 15.06 9.09 -11.30
N ASN A 234 15.14 10.34 -10.83
CA ASN A 234 16.37 11.12 -10.84
C ASN A 234 17.35 10.71 -9.73
N ALA A 235 16.86 10.09 -8.65
CA ALA A 235 17.66 9.64 -7.50
C ALA A 235 17.08 8.37 -6.84
N PRO A 236 17.14 7.20 -7.52
CA PRO A 236 16.44 6.01 -7.07
C PRO A 236 17.12 5.35 -5.87
N GLN A 237 16.30 4.71 -5.03
CA GLN A 237 16.76 3.80 -3.97
C GLN A 237 16.96 2.41 -4.56
N TYR A 238 18.17 1.86 -4.44
CA TYR A 238 18.50 0.55 -4.98
C TYR A 238 18.31 -0.55 -3.93
N LEU A 239 17.89 -1.74 -4.38
CA LEU A 239 17.94 -2.95 -3.55
C LEU A 239 19.40 -3.22 -3.15
N SER A 240 19.63 -3.37 -1.84
CA SER A 240 20.95 -3.71 -1.26
C SER A 240 21.07 -5.20 -0.98
#